data_AF-A0A453RZY2-F1
#
_entry.id   AF-A0A453RZY2-F1
#
_cell.length_a   1.000
_cell.length_b   1.000
_cell.length_c   1.000
_cell.angle_alpha   90.00
_cell.angle_beta   90.00
_cell.angle_gamma   90.00
#
_symmetry.space_group_name_H-M   'P 1'
#
loop_
_entity.id
_entity.type
_entity.pdbx_description
1 polymer ?
#
loop_
_entity_poly.entity_id
_entity_poly.type
_entity_poly.pdbx_seq_one_letter_code
_entity_poly.pdbx_strand_id
1 'polypeptide(L)'
;MGGVLSALLGGHRRRAAQAGRTTTSRSAEPSGYGRGGAGEQRRRAMLSKKYSYIPDTYTSLDQVASALRDQGLESSNLILGVDFTKSNEWTGKRSFNGQSLHKLGDAPNPYEAAISIIGKTLASFDEDNLIPCFGFGDATTHDYNVFSFHPDNSPCHGFEEVLACYRNVVPHLRLSGPTSFAPIVEAAVDIVDRTGGQYHVLVIVADGQVTRSVDTSEGDLSPQERRTVDSIVMASSYPLSIVLVGVGDGPWEDMQKFDDKLPARAFDNFQFVNFTSIMSRNATLQQKESAFALAALMEVPIQYKATMELGILGRSTGKAKRVVPAPPPLPASAQRQPSSLRLEASSANAAAAEPREDQVCPICLTNAKDLAFGCGHMVRHWNSFI
;
A
#
# COMPACT_ATOMS: atom_id res chain seq x y z
N MET A 1 -8.73 -16.06 64.62
CA MET A 1 -10.13 -16.17 65.09
C MET A 1 -10.94 -16.68 63.91
N GLY A 2 -11.17 -17.99 63.76
CA GLY A 2 -12.23 -18.79 64.43
C GLY A 2 -13.51 -18.73 63.58
N GLY A 3 -14.25 -19.76 63.20
CA GLY A 3 -14.24 -21.23 63.32
C GLY A 3 -15.31 -21.75 62.31
N VAL A 4 -15.12 -22.88 61.62
CA VAL A 4 -15.64 -24.24 61.92
C VAL A 4 -17.19 -24.38 61.92
N LEU A 5 -17.72 -25.24 61.02
CA LEU A 5 -18.67 -26.38 61.23
C LEU A 5 -19.26 -26.79 59.85
N SER A 6 -18.99 -27.96 59.25
CA SER A 6 -19.48 -29.34 59.56
C SER A 6 -21.03 -29.43 59.57
N ALA A 7 -21.78 -30.38 59.01
CA ALA A 7 -21.55 -31.79 58.66
C ALA A 7 -22.77 -32.32 57.83
N LEU A 8 -22.61 -33.28 56.90
CA LEU A 8 -22.96 -34.73 57.00
C LEU A 8 -24.39 -35.18 56.56
N LEU A 9 -24.41 -36.44 56.07
CA LEU A 9 -25.50 -37.41 55.79
C LEU A 9 -25.94 -37.50 54.30
N GLY A 10 -25.93 -38.62 53.58
CA GLY A 10 -25.71 -40.03 53.93
C GLY A 10 -26.92 -40.91 53.56
N GLY A 11 -26.75 -41.89 52.65
CA GLY A 11 -27.62 -43.09 52.48
C GLY A 11 -28.27 -43.22 51.09
N HIS A 12 -27.85 -44.12 50.17
CA HIS A 12 -27.91 -45.60 50.08
C HIS A 12 -29.20 -46.24 49.53
N ARG A 13 -28.99 -46.95 48.40
CA ARG A 13 -29.62 -48.19 47.87
C ARG A 13 -30.98 -48.10 47.15
N ARG A 14 -31.03 -48.59 45.90
CA ARG A 14 -31.38 -49.99 45.56
C ARG A 14 -31.10 -50.35 44.09
N ARG A 15 -30.68 -51.60 43.90
CA ARG A 15 -30.47 -52.33 42.63
C ARG A 15 -31.82 -52.74 42.01
N ALA A 16 -31.86 -52.84 40.69
CA ALA A 16 -32.62 -53.87 39.97
C ALA A 16 -31.84 -54.30 38.72
N ALA A 17 -31.74 -55.61 38.52
CA ALA A 17 -31.06 -56.29 37.43
C ALA A 17 -32.07 -56.77 36.40
N GLN A 18 -31.72 -56.84 35.10
CA GLN A 18 -31.69 -58.11 34.36
C GLN A 18 -31.33 -57.97 32.86
N ALA A 19 -30.58 -59.00 32.43
CA ALA A 19 -30.63 -59.73 31.16
C ALA A 19 -30.17 -59.05 29.86
N GLY A 20 -29.12 -59.63 29.30
CA GLY A 20 -28.49 -59.20 28.06
C GLY A 20 -29.18 -59.66 26.79
N ARG A 21 -28.74 -59.04 25.69
CA ARG A 21 -28.89 -59.57 24.34
C ARG A 21 -27.65 -59.18 23.54
N THR A 22 -26.90 -60.17 23.11
CA THR A 22 -25.77 -60.07 22.19
C THR A 22 -26.29 -59.79 20.78
N THR A 23 -25.87 -58.67 20.20
CA THR A 23 -25.90 -58.45 18.74
C THR A 23 -24.63 -57.73 18.33
N THR A 24 -23.83 -58.42 17.52
CA THR A 24 -22.65 -57.92 16.81
C THR A 24 -23.04 -56.86 15.79
N SER A 25 -22.42 -55.67 15.85
CA SER A 25 -22.31 -54.80 14.67
C SER A 25 -21.09 -53.87 14.77
N ARG A 26 -20.13 -54.17 13.91
CA ARG A 26 -19.09 -53.32 13.28
C ARG A 26 -18.83 -51.94 13.90
N SER A 27 -17.58 -51.77 14.30
CA SER A 27 -16.84 -50.52 14.43
C SER A 27 -17.12 -49.58 13.25
N ALA A 28 -17.66 -48.39 13.54
CA ALA A 28 -17.58 -47.24 12.66
C ALA A 28 -16.54 -46.30 13.26
N GLU A 29 -15.38 -46.23 12.60
CA GLU A 29 -14.40 -45.19 12.83
C GLU A 29 -15.02 -43.80 12.54
N PRO A 30 -14.69 -42.74 13.30
CA PRO A 30 -15.00 -41.40 12.87
C PRO A 30 -14.10 -41.05 11.68
N SER A 31 -14.70 -41.05 10.49
CA SER A 31 -14.09 -40.61 9.24
C SER A 31 -13.56 -39.18 9.36
N GLY A 32 -12.30 -39.02 8.97
CA GLY A 32 -11.49 -37.82 9.01
C GLY A 32 -12.17 -36.51 8.61
N TYR A 33 -12.22 -35.59 9.57
CA TYR A 33 -12.19 -34.16 9.34
C TYR A 33 -11.17 -33.57 10.34
N GLY A 34 -10.03 -33.08 9.86
CA GLY A 34 -9.07 -32.39 10.74
C GLY A 34 -7.60 -32.35 10.35
N ARG A 35 -7.17 -32.94 9.23
CA ARG A 35 -5.73 -32.93 8.85
C ARG A 35 -5.30 -31.80 7.92
N GLY A 36 -6.22 -31.08 7.28
CA GLY A 36 -5.89 -30.00 6.33
C GLY A 36 -5.49 -28.66 6.96
N GLY A 37 -6.07 -28.31 8.12
CA GLY A 37 -5.88 -26.98 8.72
C GLY A 37 -4.52 -26.78 9.41
N ALA A 38 -4.02 -27.81 10.10
CA ALA A 38 -2.78 -27.73 10.86
C ALA A 38 -1.53 -27.59 9.96
N GLY A 39 -1.54 -28.22 8.78
CA GLY A 39 -0.44 -28.13 7.82
C GLY A 39 -0.34 -26.73 7.19
N GLU A 40 -1.47 -26.17 6.77
CA GLU A 40 -1.52 -24.83 6.17
C GLU A 40 -1.19 -23.73 7.18
N GLN A 41 -1.69 -23.83 8.42
CA GLN A 41 -1.32 -22.90 9.49
C GLN A 41 0.18 -22.95 9.80
N ARG A 42 0.78 -24.16 9.83
CA ARG A 42 2.22 -24.32 10.04
C ARG A 42 3.04 -23.75 8.88
N ARG A 43 2.58 -23.94 7.64
CA ARG A 43 3.20 -23.35 6.44
C ARG A 43 3.18 -21.83 6.49
N ARG A 44 2.02 -21.23 6.78
CA ARG A 44 1.87 -19.78 6.95
C ARG A 44 2.74 -19.22 8.07
N ALA A 45 2.81 -19.89 9.21
CA ALA A 45 3.69 -19.48 10.31
C ALA A 45 5.19 -19.53 9.92
N MET A 46 5.62 -20.55 9.16
CA MET A 46 6.98 -20.62 8.65
C MET A 46 7.28 -19.52 7.63
N LEU A 47 6.35 -19.21 6.73
CA LEU A 47 6.50 -18.14 5.75
C LEU A 47 6.52 -16.75 6.40
N SER A 48 5.63 -16.50 7.38
CA SER A 48 5.64 -15.26 8.16
C SER A 48 6.96 -15.08 8.92
N LYS A 49 7.54 -16.15 9.45
CA LYS A 49 8.88 -16.10 10.03
C LYS A 49 9.96 -15.82 8.97
N LYS A 50 9.89 -16.46 7.80
CA LYS A 50 10.84 -16.29 6.69
C LYS A 50 10.86 -14.84 6.18
N TYR A 51 9.71 -14.20 6.09
CA TYR A 51 9.54 -12.85 5.57
C TYR A 51 9.28 -11.83 6.69
N SER A 52 9.74 -12.09 7.91
CA SER A 52 9.51 -11.17 9.04
C SER A 52 10.36 -9.89 8.97
N TYR A 53 11.50 -9.98 8.29
CA TYR A 53 12.47 -8.91 8.06
C TYR A 53 13.08 -9.11 6.67
N ILE A 54 13.13 -8.05 5.86
CA ILE A 54 13.73 -8.09 4.53
C ILE A 54 15.02 -7.25 4.54
N PRO A 55 16.19 -7.86 4.28
CA PRO A 55 17.45 -7.10 4.25
C PRO A 55 17.63 -6.31 2.95
N ASP A 56 18.28 -5.16 3.07
CA ASP A 56 18.82 -4.40 1.93
C ASP A 56 19.84 -5.24 1.16
N THR A 57 19.45 -5.76 0.01
CA THR A 57 20.28 -6.70 -0.78
C THR A 57 20.67 -6.19 -2.16
N TYR A 58 20.04 -5.11 -2.64
CA TYR A 58 20.29 -4.56 -3.97
C TYR A 58 21.24 -3.37 -3.91
N THR A 59 22.11 -3.25 -4.91
CA THR A 59 23.06 -2.13 -5.03
C THR A 59 22.81 -1.23 -6.23
N SER A 60 21.87 -1.60 -7.11
CA SER A 60 21.46 -0.79 -8.26
C SER A 60 20.00 -1.03 -8.66
N LEU A 61 19.42 -0.06 -9.38
CA LEU A 61 18.07 -0.16 -9.95
C LEU A 61 17.96 -1.31 -10.95
N ASP A 62 19.03 -1.62 -11.71
CA ASP A 62 19.03 -2.73 -12.66
C ASP A 62 18.86 -4.08 -11.96
N GLN A 63 19.47 -4.24 -10.77
CA GLN A 63 19.30 -5.46 -9.98
C GLN A 63 17.87 -5.59 -9.45
N VAL A 64 17.28 -4.49 -8.99
CA VAL A 64 15.89 -4.45 -8.53
C VAL A 64 14.94 -4.76 -9.69
N ALA A 65 15.09 -4.09 -10.83
CA ALA A 65 14.27 -4.33 -12.03
C ALA A 65 14.41 -5.77 -12.53
N SER A 66 15.62 -6.33 -12.51
CA SER A 66 15.85 -7.72 -12.87
C SER A 66 15.20 -8.67 -11.87
N ALA A 67 15.29 -8.40 -10.57
CA ALA A 67 14.62 -9.21 -9.55
C ALA A 67 13.09 -9.18 -9.69
N LEU A 68 12.49 -8.01 -9.97
CA LEU A 68 11.05 -7.90 -10.23
C LEU A 68 10.64 -8.72 -11.45
N ARG A 69 11.38 -8.61 -12.56
CA ARG A 69 11.14 -9.39 -13.79
C ARG A 69 11.31 -10.90 -13.54
N ASP A 70 12.34 -11.31 -12.80
CA ASP A 70 12.59 -12.72 -12.48
C ASP A 70 11.50 -13.32 -11.58
N GLN A 71 10.83 -12.51 -10.75
CA GLN A 71 9.65 -12.95 -10.00
C GLN A 71 8.36 -12.92 -10.83
N GLY A 72 8.40 -12.42 -12.07
CA GLY A 72 7.23 -12.29 -12.94
C GLY A 72 6.33 -11.10 -12.58
N LEU A 73 6.87 -10.06 -11.92
CA LEU A 73 6.19 -8.78 -11.83
C LEU A 73 6.47 -8.01 -13.13
N GLU A 74 5.57 -8.14 -14.09
CA GLU A 74 5.63 -7.41 -15.36
C GLU A 74 5.07 -5.98 -15.22
N SER A 75 4.13 -5.80 -14.30
CA SER A 75 3.47 -4.53 -13.96
C SER A 75 2.99 -4.54 -12.51
N SER A 76 2.88 -3.36 -11.91
CA SER A 76 2.29 -3.12 -10.59
C SER A 76 1.30 -1.96 -10.67
N ASN A 77 0.50 -1.77 -9.63
CA ASN A 77 -0.39 -0.61 -9.54
C ASN A 77 0.08 0.30 -8.40
N LEU A 78 0.20 1.60 -8.66
CA LEU A 78 0.61 2.59 -7.68
C LEU A 78 -0.59 3.27 -7.02
N ILE A 79 -0.50 3.50 -5.71
CA ILE A 79 -1.44 4.35 -4.96
C ILE A 79 -0.61 5.41 -4.26
N LEU A 80 -1.06 6.67 -4.28
CA LEU A 80 -0.37 7.77 -3.61
C LEU A 80 -1.21 8.35 -2.45
N GLY A 81 -0.59 8.44 -1.28
CA GLY A 81 -1.10 9.17 -0.12
C GLY A 81 -0.21 10.36 0.21
N VAL A 82 -0.82 11.53 0.42
CA VAL A 82 -0.12 12.76 0.82
C VAL A 82 -0.62 13.22 2.18
N ASP A 83 0.32 13.36 3.12
CA ASP A 83 0.07 13.93 4.44
C ASP A 83 -0.17 15.44 4.33
N PHE A 84 -1.30 15.92 4.86
CA PHE A 84 -1.68 17.33 4.96
C PHE A 84 -1.96 17.75 6.42
N THR A 85 -1.24 17.15 7.36
CA THR A 85 -1.28 17.53 8.77
C THR A 85 -0.52 18.82 9.03
N LYS A 86 -0.83 19.46 10.15
CA LYS A 86 -0.30 20.77 10.55
C LYS A 86 1.18 20.73 10.89
N SER A 87 1.75 19.58 11.22
CA SER A 87 3.17 19.47 11.53
C SER A 87 4.09 19.93 10.41
N ASN A 88 3.62 19.81 9.16
CA ASN A 88 4.25 20.36 7.97
C ASN A 88 4.52 21.87 8.02
N GLU A 89 3.89 22.63 8.92
CA GLU A 89 4.20 24.05 9.14
C GLU A 89 5.56 24.27 9.83
N TRP A 90 6.04 23.31 10.63
CA TRP A 90 7.26 23.45 11.44
C TRP A 90 8.34 22.40 11.17
N THR A 91 8.02 21.27 10.53
CA THR A 91 8.99 20.22 10.18
C THR A 91 9.88 20.56 8.98
N GLY A 92 9.73 21.75 8.39
CA GLY A 92 10.68 22.34 7.44
C GLY A 92 11.71 23.28 8.07
N LYS A 93 11.83 23.32 9.41
CA LYS A 93 12.67 24.31 10.12
C LYS A 93 14.12 24.29 9.67
N ARG A 94 14.72 23.11 9.52
CA ARG A 94 16.13 22.91 9.11
C ARG A 94 16.25 22.57 7.63
N SER A 95 15.42 21.66 7.15
CA SER A 95 15.47 21.11 5.80
C SER A 95 14.88 22.02 4.73
N PHE A 96 14.03 22.97 5.11
CA PHE A 96 13.32 23.84 4.19
C PHE A 96 13.26 25.31 4.66
N ASN A 97 14.36 25.78 5.26
CA ASN A 97 14.58 27.19 5.60
C ASN A 97 13.47 27.83 6.45
N GLY A 98 12.89 27.08 7.39
CA GLY A 98 11.81 27.60 8.25
C GLY A 98 10.45 27.72 7.56
N GLN A 99 10.32 27.21 6.34
CA GLN A 99 9.08 27.26 5.58
C GLN A 99 8.25 25.99 5.79
N SER A 100 6.94 26.10 5.58
CA SER A 100 6.08 24.93 5.53
C SER A 100 6.53 24.00 4.39
N LEU A 101 6.52 22.69 4.63
CA LEU A 101 6.84 21.68 3.62
C LEU A 101 5.86 21.68 2.44
N HIS A 102 4.66 22.25 2.59
CA HIS A 102 3.68 22.45 1.51
C HIS A 102 3.74 23.84 0.86
N LYS A 103 4.69 24.70 1.25
CA LYS A 103 4.76 26.05 0.67
C LYS A 103 4.99 25.95 -0.84
N LEU A 104 4.04 26.48 -1.61
CA LEU A 104 4.17 26.58 -3.07
C LEU A 104 5.07 27.76 -3.44
N GLY A 105 5.85 27.58 -4.50
CA GLY A 105 6.68 28.63 -5.10
C GLY A 105 7.16 28.24 -6.49
N ASP A 106 8.20 28.94 -6.97
CA ASP A 106 8.86 28.68 -8.25
C ASP A 106 9.72 27.41 -8.17
N ALA A 107 10.35 27.17 -7.02
CA ALA A 107 11.07 25.94 -6.74
C ALA A 107 10.13 24.90 -6.10
N PRO A 108 10.28 23.60 -6.44
CA PRO A 108 9.45 22.56 -5.85
C PRO A 108 9.74 22.44 -4.35
N ASN A 109 8.68 22.34 -3.55
CA ASN A 109 8.81 21.96 -2.14
C ASN A 109 9.16 20.45 -2.00
N PRO A 110 9.47 19.96 -0.79
CA PRO A 110 9.86 18.57 -0.60
C PRO A 110 8.83 17.53 -1.07
N TYR A 111 7.53 17.83 -0.95
CA TYR A 111 6.47 16.95 -1.47
C TYR A 111 6.48 16.92 -3.01
N GLU A 112 6.56 18.07 -3.66
CA GLU A 112 6.63 18.15 -5.14
C GLU A 112 7.88 17.45 -5.68
N ALA A 113 9.02 17.63 -5.00
CA ALA A 113 10.27 16.96 -5.36
C ALA A 113 10.15 15.43 -5.21
N ALA A 114 9.58 14.94 -4.10
CA ALA A 114 9.36 13.53 -3.88
C ALA A 114 8.42 12.94 -4.95
N ILE A 115 7.24 13.54 -5.15
CA ILE A 115 6.24 13.09 -6.13
C ILE A 115 6.84 13.07 -7.55
N SER A 116 7.60 14.11 -7.93
CA SER A 116 8.26 14.16 -9.23
C SER A 116 9.26 13.03 -9.42
N ILE A 117 10.10 12.74 -8.43
CA ILE A 117 11.11 11.69 -8.53
C ILE A 117 10.45 10.30 -8.49
N ILE A 118 9.41 10.11 -7.67
CA ILE A 118 8.58 8.89 -7.68
C ILE A 118 8.03 8.67 -9.10
N GLY A 119 7.46 9.69 -9.72
CA GLY A 119 6.94 9.56 -11.09
C GLY A 119 8.01 9.18 -12.11
N LYS A 120 9.20 9.78 -12.05
CA LYS A 120 10.30 9.42 -12.96
C LYS A 120 10.81 7.98 -12.79
N THR A 121 10.65 7.40 -11.60
CA THR A 121 11.35 6.17 -11.20
C THR A 121 10.44 4.98 -11.03
N LEU A 122 9.21 5.19 -10.55
CA LEU A 122 8.21 4.16 -10.32
C LEU A 122 7.16 4.07 -11.43
N ALA A 123 6.93 5.13 -12.22
CA ALA A 123 5.87 5.09 -13.25
C ALA A 123 6.13 4.05 -14.35
N SER A 124 7.39 3.67 -14.61
CA SER A 124 7.69 2.59 -15.55
C SER A 124 7.24 1.20 -15.06
N PHE A 125 6.90 1.09 -13.76
CA PHE A 125 6.37 -0.14 -13.16
C PHE A 125 4.85 -0.08 -12.97
N ASP A 126 4.20 1.03 -13.32
CA ASP A 126 2.75 1.16 -13.25
C ASP A 126 2.09 0.63 -14.53
N GLU A 127 1.06 -0.20 -14.40
CA GLU A 127 0.47 -0.94 -15.54
C GLU A 127 -0.29 -0.03 -16.52
N ASP A 128 -1.08 0.89 -15.98
CA ASP A 128 -2.06 1.67 -16.73
C ASP A 128 -1.84 3.20 -16.64
N ASN A 129 -0.83 3.63 -15.87
CA ASN A 129 -0.53 5.02 -15.57
C ASN A 129 -1.70 5.73 -14.87
N LEU A 130 -2.57 4.98 -14.18
CA LEU A 130 -3.70 5.49 -13.41
C LEU A 130 -3.38 5.39 -11.91
N ILE A 131 -3.21 6.54 -11.29
CA ILE A 131 -2.73 6.63 -9.90
C ILE A 131 -3.87 7.14 -9.01
N PRO A 132 -4.54 6.27 -8.24
CA PRO A 132 -5.40 6.71 -7.14
C PRO A 132 -4.62 7.59 -6.16
N CYS A 133 -5.02 8.86 -6.06
CA CYS A 133 -4.34 9.86 -5.24
C CYS A 133 -5.25 10.39 -4.13
N PHE A 134 -4.72 10.38 -2.92
CA PHE A 134 -5.45 10.76 -1.71
C PHE A 134 -4.66 11.71 -0.83
N GLY A 135 -5.37 12.60 -0.16
CA GLY A 135 -4.85 13.40 0.96
C GLY A 135 -5.47 12.98 2.29
N PHE A 136 -4.75 13.17 3.39
CA PHE A 136 -5.24 12.91 4.75
C PHE A 136 -4.66 13.88 5.78
N GLY A 137 -5.31 14.02 6.93
CA GLY A 137 -4.82 14.84 8.04
C GLY A 137 -5.17 16.33 7.96
N ASP A 138 -5.88 16.75 6.92
CA ASP A 138 -6.44 18.09 6.85
C ASP A 138 -7.71 18.22 7.72
N ALA A 139 -8.25 19.42 7.83
CA ALA A 139 -9.43 19.69 8.64
C ALA A 139 -10.72 18.98 8.19
N THR A 140 -10.78 18.42 6.98
CA THR A 140 -11.93 17.64 6.52
C THR A 140 -11.82 16.15 6.85
N THR A 141 -10.60 15.64 7.00
CA THR A 141 -10.33 14.21 7.18
C THR A 141 -9.82 13.82 8.56
N HIS A 142 -9.07 14.70 9.24
CA HIS A 142 -8.38 14.43 10.50
C HIS A 142 -7.66 13.05 10.46
N ASP A 143 -7.78 12.24 11.50
CA ASP A 143 -7.16 10.91 11.62
C ASP A 143 -8.10 9.73 11.30
N TYR A 144 -9.24 9.98 10.65
CA TYR A 144 -10.28 8.97 10.45
C TYR A 144 -10.72 8.77 8.99
N ASN A 145 -10.34 9.65 8.05
CA ASN A 145 -10.67 9.48 6.64
C ASN A 145 -9.54 9.95 5.70
N VAL A 146 -9.75 9.78 4.40
CA VAL A 146 -8.97 10.40 3.32
C VAL A 146 -9.89 11.22 2.43
N PHE A 147 -9.34 12.15 1.65
CA PHE A 147 -10.04 12.78 0.53
C PHE A 147 -9.38 12.39 -0.78
N SER A 148 -10.16 12.22 -1.84
CA SER A 148 -9.61 11.98 -3.19
C SER A 148 -9.20 13.29 -3.84
N PHE A 149 -8.15 13.28 -4.66
CA PHE A 149 -7.74 14.44 -5.45
C PHE A 149 -8.80 14.83 -6.50
N HIS A 150 -9.62 13.89 -6.96
CA HIS A 150 -10.72 14.14 -7.88
C HIS A 150 -12.08 14.04 -7.18
N PRO A 151 -13.05 14.93 -7.48
CA PRO A 151 -14.39 14.89 -6.88
C PRO A 151 -15.18 13.60 -7.15
N ASP A 152 -14.93 12.94 -8.29
CA ASP A 152 -15.58 11.69 -8.69
C ASP A 152 -14.82 10.44 -8.25
N ASN A 153 -13.72 10.61 -7.51
CA ASN A 153 -12.79 9.55 -7.10
C ASN A 153 -12.07 8.83 -8.26
N SER A 154 -12.04 9.42 -9.46
CA SER A 154 -11.22 8.90 -10.56
C SER A 154 -9.73 9.00 -10.21
N PRO A 155 -8.88 8.06 -10.68
CA PRO A 155 -7.44 8.16 -10.54
C PRO A 155 -6.87 9.33 -11.38
N CYS A 156 -5.67 9.79 -11.01
CA CYS A 156 -4.90 10.71 -11.84
C CYS A 156 -4.21 9.96 -12.99
N HIS A 157 -4.11 10.59 -14.15
CA HIS A 157 -3.42 10.12 -15.33
C HIS A 157 -1.94 10.57 -15.29
N GLY A 158 -1.09 9.72 -14.73
CA GLY A 158 0.33 9.98 -14.56
C GLY A 158 0.67 11.02 -13.48
N PHE A 159 1.95 11.09 -13.12
CA PHE A 159 2.44 11.93 -12.03
C PHE A 159 2.40 13.43 -12.37
N GLU A 160 2.30 13.79 -13.64
CA GLU A 160 2.05 15.16 -14.08
C GLU A 160 0.69 15.67 -13.59
N GLU A 161 -0.39 14.86 -13.72
CA GLU A 161 -1.72 15.24 -13.20
C GLU A 161 -1.73 15.20 -11.66
N VAL A 162 -1.00 14.27 -11.04
CA VAL A 162 -0.82 14.24 -9.57
C VAL A 162 -0.25 15.56 -9.06
N LEU A 163 0.83 16.05 -9.66
CA LEU A 163 1.47 17.32 -9.28
C LEU A 163 0.52 18.51 -9.52
N ALA A 164 -0.22 18.51 -10.63
CA ALA A 164 -1.20 19.55 -10.91
C ALA A 164 -2.33 19.58 -9.86
N CYS A 165 -2.90 18.42 -9.52
CA CYS A 165 -3.92 18.30 -8.49
C CYS A 165 -3.37 18.68 -7.10
N TYR A 166 -2.15 18.27 -6.74
CA TYR A 166 -1.49 18.68 -5.51
C TYR A 166 -1.40 20.22 -5.41
N ARG A 167 -0.86 20.88 -6.44
CA ARG A 167 -0.73 22.35 -6.46
C ARG A 167 -2.08 23.07 -6.45
N ASN A 168 -3.14 22.44 -6.95
CA ASN A 168 -4.50 22.99 -6.92
C ASN A 168 -5.17 22.85 -5.55
N VAL A 169 -4.95 21.73 -4.85
CA VAL A 169 -5.58 21.45 -3.56
C VAL A 169 -4.89 22.22 -2.43
N VAL A 170 -3.56 22.30 -2.42
CA VAL A 170 -2.77 22.89 -1.33
C VAL A 170 -3.23 24.28 -0.88
N PRO A 171 -3.51 25.26 -1.77
CA PRO A 171 -3.94 26.60 -1.36
C PRO A 171 -5.29 26.64 -0.63
N HIS A 172 -6.11 25.60 -0.76
CA HIS A 172 -7.45 25.52 -0.21
C HIS A 172 -7.53 24.64 1.05
N LEU A 173 -6.44 23.97 1.40
CA LEU A 173 -6.36 23.12 2.58
C LEU A 173 -6.26 23.94 3.86
N ARG A 174 -6.90 23.42 4.90
CA ARG A 174 -6.60 23.80 6.28
C ARG A 174 -5.89 22.63 6.95
N LEU A 175 -4.56 22.72 7.03
CA LEU A 175 -3.73 21.70 7.68
C LEU A 175 -4.21 21.48 9.13
N SER A 176 -4.30 20.22 9.56
CA SER A 176 -4.90 19.88 10.85
C SER A 176 -4.22 18.65 11.49
N GLY A 177 -5.00 17.71 12.00
CA GLY A 177 -4.54 16.47 12.62
C GLY A 177 -5.68 15.88 13.44
N PRO A 178 -5.43 14.86 14.30
CA PRO A 178 -4.16 14.17 14.51
C PRO A 178 -3.63 13.45 13.27
N THR A 179 -2.39 12.97 13.34
CA THR A 179 -1.71 12.22 12.26
C THR A 179 -1.82 10.72 12.52
N SER A 180 -2.47 10.00 11.61
CA SER A 180 -2.48 8.54 11.55
C SER A 180 -2.45 8.08 10.08
N PHE A 181 -1.72 7.01 9.79
CA PHE A 181 -1.71 6.42 8.44
C PHE A 181 -2.81 5.38 8.24
N ALA A 182 -3.57 5.05 9.29
CA ALA A 182 -4.64 4.07 9.19
C ALA A 182 -5.65 4.38 8.07
N PRO A 183 -6.15 5.62 7.89
CA PRO A 183 -7.12 5.91 6.83
C PRO A 183 -6.57 5.64 5.42
N ILE A 184 -5.31 6.01 5.15
CA ILE A 184 -4.71 5.82 3.83
C ILE A 184 -4.35 4.35 3.57
N VAL A 185 -3.88 3.63 4.60
CA VAL A 185 -3.62 2.19 4.50
C VAL A 185 -4.93 1.41 4.30
N GLU A 186 -6.00 1.77 5.01
CA GLU A 186 -7.33 1.19 4.81
C GLU A 186 -7.87 1.47 3.39
N ALA A 187 -7.66 2.68 2.86
CA ALA A 187 -8.07 3.03 1.50
C ALA A 187 -7.33 2.20 0.45
N ALA A 188 -6.03 1.97 0.64
CA ALA A 188 -5.23 1.14 -0.25
C ALA A 188 -5.65 -0.33 -0.20
N VAL A 189 -5.87 -0.89 0.99
CA VAL A 189 -6.38 -2.26 1.16
C VAL A 189 -7.73 -2.44 0.47
N ASP A 190 -8.62 -1.46 0.59
CA ASP A 190 -9.91 -1.47 -0.08
C ASP A 190 -9.81 -1.39 -1.63
N ILE A 191 -8.81 -0.69 -2.17
CA ILE A 191 -8.50 -0.73 -3.62
C ILE A 191 -8.02 -2.13 -4.01
N VAL A 192 -7.07 -2.71 -3.27
CA VAL A 192 -6.53 -4.06 -3.53
C VAL A 192 -7.63 -5.12 -3.52
N ASP A 193 -8.55 -5.07 -2.54
CA ASP A 193 -9.64 -6.04 -2.44
C ASP A 193 -10.64 -5.91 -3.61
N ARG A 194 -10.90 -4.68 -4.08
CA ARG A 194 -11.77 -4.39 -5.23
C ARG A 194 -11.18 -4.77 -6.58
N THR A 195 -9.86 -4.67 -6.73
CA THR A 195 -9.16 -5.06 -7.97
C THR A 195 -8.94 -6.58 -8.04
N GLY A 196 -9.52 -7.34 -7.11
CA GLY A 196 -9.44 -8.81 -7.11
C GLY A 196 -8.15 -9.34 -6.48
N GLY A 197 -7.45 -8.54 -5.66
CA GLY A 197 -6.17 -8.90 -5.08
C GLY A 197 -5.00 -8.73 -6.06
N GLN A 198 -5.07 -7.75 -6.96
CA GLN A 198 -3.90 -7.34 -7.74
C GLN A 198 -2.83 -6.73 -6.83
N TYR A 199 -1.56 -6.87 -7.21
CA TYR A 199 -0.46 -6.30 -6.43
C TYR A 199 -0.45 -4.78 -6.55
N HIS A 200 -0.35 -4.10 -5.40
CA HIS A 200 -0.23 -2.64 -5.34
C HIS A 200 0.95 -2.22 -4.48
N VAL A 201 1.51 -1.06 -4.80
CA VAL A 201 2.44 -0.33 -3.95
C VAL A 201 1.78 0.98 -3.52
N LEU A 202 1.49 1.11 -2.24
CA LEU A 202 1.08 2.36 -1.62
C LEU A 202 2.33 3.18 -1.30
N VAL A 203 2.47 4.35 -1.91
CA VAL A 203 3.48 5.33 -1.56
C VAL A 203 2.85 6.41 -0.69
N ILE A 204 3.34 6.59 0.53
CA ILE A 204 2.91 7.65 1.45
C ILE A 204 4.02 8.69 1.52
N VAL A 205 3.75 9.94 1.16
CA VAL A 205 4.68 11.05 1.40
C VAL A 205 4.23 11.78 2.66
N ALA A 206 5.09 11.83 3.67
CA ALA A 206 4.76 12.38 4.98
C ALA A 206 5.97 12.95 5.73
N ASP A 207 5.72 13.76 6.77
CA ASP A 207 6.76 14.37 7.61
C ASP A 207 7.15 13.54 8.86
N GLY A 208 6.55 12.35 8.99
CA GLY A 208 6.87 11.36 10.02
C GLY A 208 6.27 11.64 11.39
N GLN A 209 5.46 12.70 11.57
CA GLN A 209 4.93 13.09 12.88
C GLN A 209 3.60 12.38 13.22
N VAL A 210 3.61 11.05 13.34
CA VAL A 210 2.45 10.31 13.88
C VAL A 210 2.17 10.81 15.30
N THR A 211 0.91 11.20 15.57
CA THR A 211 0.59 11.91 16.82
C THR A 211 0.83 11.04 18.04
N ARG A 212 1.70 11.49 18.96
CA ARG A 212 1.89 10.90 20.28
C ARG A 212 1.06 11.68 21.31
N SER A 213 0.40 10.99 22.25
CA SER A 213 -0.28 11.68 23.35
C SER A 213 0.74 12.13 24.39
N VAL A 214 0.52 13.30 25.00
CA VAL A 214 1.33 13.77 26.15
C VAL A 214 1.17 12.89 27.39
N ASP A 215 0.07 12.13 27.45
CA ASP A 215 -0.24 11.20 28.55
C ASP A 215 0.29 9.78 28.30
N THR A 216 0.95 9.52 27.16
CA THR A 216 1.53 8.21 26.87
C THR A 216 2.87 8.05 27.59
N SER A 217 2.99 7.04 28.46
CA SER A 217 4.25 6.66 29.11
C SER A 217 5.35 6.41 28.08
N GLU A 218 6.62 6.59 28.47
CA GLU A 218 7.76 6.11 27.68
C GLU A 218 7.60 4.61 27.40
N GLY A 219 7.34 4.25 26.14
CA GLY A 219 7.17 2.87 25.69
C GLY A 219 5.75 2.49 25.23
N ASP A 220 4.73 3.28 25.58
CA ASP A 220 3.36 3.03 25.13
C ASP A 220 3.05 3.74 23.80
N LEU A 221 2.23 3.08 22.97
CA LEU A 221 1.73 3.64 21.71
C LEU A 221 0.49 4.48 21.96
N SER A 222 0.44 5.68 21.37
CA SER A 222 -0.75 6.51 21.31
C SER A 222 -1.91 5.82 20.56
N PRO A 223 -3.15 6.33 20.65
CA PRO A 223 -4.26 5.82 19.85
C PRO A 223 -3.96 5.84 18.34
N GLN A 224 -3.31 6.91 17.84
CA GLN A 224 -2.97 7.06 16.43
C GLN A 224 -1.84 6.11 16.01
N GLU A 225 -0.80 5.96 16.83
CA GLU A 225 0.29 5.01 16.58
C GLU A 225 -0.25 3.57 16.55
N ARG A 226 -1.10 3.21 17.52
CA ARG A 226 -1.73 1.89 17.57
C ARG A 226 -2.59 1.63 16.33
N ARG A 227 -3.41 2.60 15.92
CA ARG A 227 -4.20 2.48 14.68
C ARG A 227 -3.33 2.29 13.45
N THR A 228 -2.25 3.06 13.34
CA THR A 228 -1.28 2.94 12.24
C THR A 228 -0.68 1.53 12.23
N VAL A 229 -0.18 1.04 13.38
CA VAL A 229 0.38 -0.31 13.52
C VAL A 229 -0.66 -1.38 13.14
N ASP A 230 -1.86 -1.31 13.71
CA ASP A 230 -2.93 -2.28 13.45
C ASP A 230 -3.31 -2.31 11.96
N SER A 231 -3.34 -1.13 11.30
CA SER A 231 -3.64 -1.03 9.87
C SER A 231 -2.54 -1.64 8.99
N ILE A 232 -1.26 -1.47 9.34
CA ILE A 232 -0.12 -2.06 8.61
C ILE A 232 -0.11 -3.58 8.77
N VAL A 233 -0.33 -4.07 10.00
CA VAL A 233 -0.46 -5.51 10.29
C VAL A 233 -1.63 -6.11 9.50
N MET A 234 -2.78 -5.43 9.48
CA MET A 234 -3.94 -5.84 8.68
C MET A 234 -3.62 -5.88 7.18
N ALA A 235 -2.93 -4.85 6.67
CA ALA A 235 -2.52 -4.74 5.27
C ALA A 235 -1.60 -5.89 4.83
N SER A 236 -0.81 -6.47 5.73
CA SER A 236 0.04 -7.64 5.41
C SER A 236 -0.75 -8.90 5.02
N SER A 237 -2.07 -8.92 5.20
CA SER A 237 -2.95 -9.99 4.70
C SER A 237 -3.37 -9.81 3.23
N TYR A 238 -2.95 -8.71 2.59
CA TYR A 238 -3.26 -8.35 1.21
C TYR A 238 -1.97 -8.23 0.38
N PRO A 239 -2.04 -8.37 -0.96
CA PRO A 239 -0.89 -8.15 -1.84
C PRO A 239 -0.58 -6.65 -1.98
N LEU A 240 -0.16 -6.04 -0.87
CA LEU A 240 0.08 -4.61 -0.73
C LEU A 240 1.44 -4.36 -0.07
N SER A 241 2.30 -3.64 -0.77
CA SER A 241 3.51 -3.04 -0.22
C SER A 241 3.27 -1.58 0.14
N ILE A 242 3.89 -1.12 1.23
CA ILE A 242 3.79 0.27 1.69
C ILE A 242 5.20 0.87 1.70
N VAL A 243 5.38 1.98 0.99
CA VAL A 243 6.63 2.74 0.97
C VAL A 243 6.36 4.12 1.57
N LEU A 244 6.92 4.39 2.74
CA LEU A 244 6.83 5.69 3.38
C LEU A 244 8.03 6.56 3.00
N VAL A 245 7.76 7.63 2.27
CA VAL A 245 8.74 8.63 1.84
C VAL A 245 8.73 9.79 2.83
N GLY A 246 9.74 9.80 3.70
CA GLY A 246 9.92 10.81 4.75
C GLY A 246 10.52 12.11 4.23
N VAL A 247 9.72 13.18 4.23
CA VAL A 247 10.15 14.54 3.89
C VAL A 247 10.25 15.43 5.13
N GLY A 248 11.21 16.34 5.17
CA GLY A 248 11.38 17.27 6.28
C GLY A 248 12.37 16.80 7.36
N ASP A 249 12.24 17.40 8.55
CA ASP A 249 13.23 17.33 9.61
C ASP A 249 13.19 16.04 10.46
N GLY A 250 12.12 15.23 10.34
CA GLY A 250 11.81 14.17 11.30
C GLY A 250 11.34 14.71 12.66
N PRO A 251 11.48 13.96 13.77
CA PRO A 251 12.18 12.67 13.94
C PRO A 251 11.64 11.50 13.10
N TRP A 252 12.47 10.47 12.90
CA TRP A 252 12.18 9.31 12.03
C TRP A 252 12.24 7.95 12.75
N GLU A 253 12.51 7.96 14.05
CA GLU A 253 12.75 6.79 14.89
C GLU A 253 11.54 5.83 14.89
N ASP A 254 10.33 6.38 14.91
CA ASP A 254 9.11 5.56 14.87
C ASP A 254 8.91 4.92 13.50
N MET A 255 9.28 5.61 12.42
CA MET A 255 9.18 5.07 11.06
C MET A 255 10.17 3.93 10.85
N GLN A 256 11.38 4.05 11.42
CA GLN A 256 12.37 2.96 11.46
C GLN A 256 11.92 1.76 12.30
N LYS A 257 11.14 1.99 13.37
CA LYS A 257 10.54 0.87 14.13
C LYS A 257 9.46 0.16 13.32
N PHE A 258 8.69 0.89 12.51
CA PHE A 258 7.65 0.30 11.67
C PHE A 258 8.22 -0.55 10.52
N ASP A 259 9.39 -0.18 10.00
CA ASP A 259 10.19 -0.97 9.07
C ASP A 259 10.47 -2.38 9.64
N ASP A 260 11.20 -2.46 10.75
CA ASP A 260 11.84 -3.71 11.15
C ASP A 260 11.09 -4.52 12.22
N LYS A 261 10.22 -3.88 13.01
CA LYS A 261 9.83 -4.38 14.35
C LYS A 261 8.34 -4.54 14.57
N LEU A 262 7.49 -4.49 13.54
CA LEU A 262 6.05 -4.70 13.71
C LEU A 262 5.75 -6.19 14.02
N PRO A 263 5.32 -6.53 15.25
CA PRO A 263 4.96 -7.90 15.56
C PRO A 263 3.64 -8.27 14.86
N ALA A 264 3.48 -9.55 14.55
CA ALA A 264 2.24 -10.17 14.01
C ALA A 264 1.87 -9.89 12.54
N ARG A 265 2.68 -9.14 11.77
CA ARG A 265 2.50 -9.07 10.31
C ARG A 265 2.80 -10.41 9.61
N ALA A 266 2.07 -10.70 8.54
CA ALA A 266 2.20 -11.95 7.78
C ALA A 266 3.47 -11.97 6.91
N PHE A 267 3.96 -10.81 6.51
CA PHE A 267 5.27 -10.56 5.92
C PHE A 267 5.63 -9.08 6.17
N ASP A 268 6.90 -8.74 6.00
CA ASP A 268 7.37 -7.38 6.00
C ASP A 268 6.82 -6.62 4.81
N ASN A 269 5.86 -5.73 5.03
CA ASN A 269 5.13 -5.03 3.97
C ASN A 269 5.32 -3.51 4.03
N PHE A 270 6.30 -3.01 4.76
CA PHE A 270 6.49 -1.59 5.03
C PHE A 270 7.97 -1.24 4.88
N GLN A 271 8.28 -0.31 3.98
CA GLN A 271 9.62 0.27 3.76
C GLN A 271 9.61 1.76 4.13
N PHE A 272 10.54 2.20 4.96
CA PHE A 272 10.79 3.63 5.21
C PHE A 272 11.98 4.17 4.38
N VAL A 273 11.78 5.32 3.74
CA VAL A 273 12.82 6.03 2.98
C VAL A 273 12.95 7.47 3.46
N ASN A 274 14.10 7.82 4.02
CA ASN A 274 14.40 9.20 4.42
C ASN A 274 14.82 10.04 3.20
N PHE A 275 13.83 10.59 2.49
CA PHE A 275 14.03 11.40 1.28
C PHE A 275 14.93 12.60 1.55
N THR A 276 14.68 13.34 2.63
CA THR A 276 15.46 14.53 2.97
C THR A 276 16.93 14.21 3.20
N SER A 277 17.24 13.11 3.88
CA SER A 277 18.62 12.65 4.08
C SER A 277 19.33 12.28 2.77
N ILE A 278 18.63 11.63 1.84
CA ILE A 278 19.19 11.28 0.52
C ILE A 278 19.45 12.57 -0.29
N MET A 279 18.48 13.48 -0.30
CA MET A 279 18.59 14.72 -1.07
C MET A 279 19.61 15.71 -0.52
N SER A 280 19.96 15.62 0.77
CA SER A 280 21.00 16.46 1.40
C SER A 280 22.43 15.97 1.14
N ARG A 281 22.64 14.80 0.53
CA ARG A 281 24.00 14.27 0.25
C ARG A 281 24.78 15.19 -0.69
N ASN A 282 26.10 15.19 -0.59
CA ASN A 282 26.96 15.87 -1.56
C ASN A 282 27.19 14.98 -2.79
N ALA A 283 26.22 14.99 -3.72
CA ALA A 283 26.19 14.18 -4.93
C ALA A 283 25.41 14.90 -6.04
N THR A 284 25.52 14.42 -7.29
CA THR A 284 24.72 14.98 -8.40
C THR A 284 23.23 14.67 -8.20
N LEU A 285 22.34 15.45 -8.82
CA LEU A 285 20.89 15.20 -8.73
C LEU A 285 20.54 13.79 -9.21
N GLN A 286 21.10 13.36 -10.33
CA GLN A 286 20.87 12.02 -10.88
C GLN A 286 21.27 10.91 -9.89
N GLN A 287 22.40 11.05 -9.22
CA GLN A 287 22.84 10.08 -8.20
C GLN A 287 21.88 10.03 -7.00
N LYS A 288 21.33 11.18 -6.58
CA LYS A 288 20.34 11.25 -5.50
C LYS A 288 19.01 10.63 -5.90
N GLU A 289 18.53 10.93 -7.11
CA GLU A 289 17.31 10.33 -7.67
C GLU A 289 17.44 8.81 -7.76
N SER A 290 18.57 8.30 -8.27
CA SER A 290 18.84 6.86 -8.32
C SER A 290 18.96 6.23 -6.93
N ALA A 291 19.61 6.89 -5.96
CA ALA A 291 19.69 6.40 -4.59
C ALA A 291 18.32 6.36 -3.90
N PHE A 292 17.47 7.35 -4.16
CA PHE A 292 16.10 7.38 -3.64
C PHE A 292 15.26 6.26 -4.24
N ALA A 293 15.29 6.08 -5.57
CA ALA A 293 14.55 5.02 -6.24
C ALA A 293 14.98 3.62 -5.77
N LEU A 294 16.29 3.42 -5.59
CA LEU A 294 16.82 2.16 -5.06
C LEU A 294 16.32 1.90 -3.63
N ALA A 295 16.33 2.92 -2.78
CA ALA A 295 15.82 2.79 -1.41
C ALA A 295 14.30 2.52 -1.38
N ALA A 296 13.52 3.18 -2.23
CA ALA A 296 12.07 3.00 -2.32
C ALA A 296 11.65 1.61 -2.82
N LEU A 297 12.46 1.01 -3.68
CA LEU A 297 12.18 -0.30 -4.25
C LEU A 297 12.95 -1.46 -3.58
N MET A 298 13.72 -1.18 -2.52
CA MET A 298 14.65 -2.15 -1.94
C MET A 298 13.96 -3.46 -1.54
N GLU A 299 12.79 -3.36 -0.91
CA GLU A 299 12.06 -4.53 -0.43
C GLU A 299 10.99 -5.05 -1.40
N VAL A 300 10.52 -4.21 -2.34
CA VAL A 300 9.39 -4.51 -3.22
C VAL A 300 9.50 -5.87 -3.94
N PRO A 301 10.66 -6.30 -4.49
CA PRO A 301 10.77 -7.61 -5.14
C PRO A 301 10.54 -8.78 -4.17
N ILE A 302 11.05 -8.67 -2.94
CA ILE A 302 10.94 -9.73 -1.93
C ILE A 302 9.53 -9.73 -1.33
N GLN A 303 8.94 -8.54 -1.15
CA GLN A 303 7.56 -8.36 -0.73
C GLN A 303 6.59 -8.99 -1.74
N TYR A 304 6.74 -8.69 -3.04
CA TYR A 304 5.95 -9.31 -4.10
C TYR A 304 6.02 -10.85 -4.04
N LYS A 305 7.24 -11.40 -3.94
CA LYS A 305 7.45 -12.84 -3.79
C LYS A 305 6.75 -13.41 -2.54
N ALA A 306 6.78 -12.69 -1.42
CA ALA A 306 6.09 -13.11 -0.21
C ALA A 306 4.57 -13.23 -0.46
N THR A 307 3.96 -12.29 -1.18
CA THR A 307 2.53 -12.35 -1.52
C THR A 307 2.17 -13.58 -2.36
N MET A 308 3.05 -13.98 -3.28
CA MET A 308 2.92 -15.21 -4.07
C MET A 308 3.02 -16.46 -3.19
N GLU A 309 4.07 -16.58 -2.37
CA GLU A 309 4.30 -17.75 -1.52
C GLU A 309 3.23 -17.92 -0.42
N LEU A 310 2.71 -16.79 0.12
CA LEU A 310 1.59 -16.78 1.06
C LEU A 310 0.25 -17.14 0.39
N GLY A 311 0.19 -17.10 -0.94
CA GLY A 311 -1.01 -17.38 -1.73
C GLY A 311 -2.11 -16.34 -1.53
N ILE A 312 -1.72 -15.08 -1.36
CA ILE A 312 -2.64 -13.93 -1.21
C ILE A 312 -2.75 -13.09 -2.50
N LEU A 313 -1.78 -13.22 -3.42
CA LEU A 313 -1.85 -12.59 -4.74
C LEU A 313 -2.99 -13.15 -5.59
N GLY A 314 -3.73 -12.27 -6.28
CA GLY A 314 -4.86 -12.63 -7.15
C GLY A 314 -6.10 -13.14 -6.41
N ARG A 315 -6.23 -12.84 -5.11
CA ARG A 315 -7.37 -13.26 -4.29
C ARG A 315 -7.97 -12.08 -3.54
N SER A 316 -9.24 -11.82 -3.79
CA SER A 316 -10.05 -10.94 -2.94
C SER A 316 -10.45 -11.68 -1.66
N THR A 317 -10.35 -10.99 -0.52
CA THR A 317 -10.77 -11.51 0.78
C THR A 317 -12.23 -11.19 1.08
N GLY A 318 -12.78 -10.11 0.50
CA GLY A 318 -14.09 -9.56 0.82
C GLY A 318 -14.22 -9.03 2.25
N LYS A 319 -13.09 -8.90 2.97
CA LYS A 319 -13.04 -8.47 4.38
C LYS A 319 -12.56 -7.04 4.54
N ALA A 320 -12.12 -6.40 3.45
CA ALA A 320 -11.65 -5.02 3.50
C ALA A 320 -12.78 -4.09 3.92
N LYS A 321 -12.47 -3.14 4.79
CA LYS A 321 -13.40 -2.07 5.16
C LYS A 321 -13.58 -1.16 3.96
N ARG A 322 -14.82 -0.96 3.52
CA ARG A 322 -15.15 0.00 2.46
C ARG A 322 -14.78 1.42 2.91
N VAL A 323 -13.82 2.04 2.23
CA VAL A 323 -13.46 3.45 2.46
C VAL A 323 -14.18 4.32 1.43
N VAL A 324 -14.90 5.35 1.87
CA VAL A 324 -15.49 6.35 0.98
C VAL A 324 -14.71 7.65 1.16
N PRO A 325 -13.83 8.01 0.21
CA PRO A 325 -13.06 9.24 0.32
C PRO A 325 -14.00 10.45 0.38
N ALA A 326 -13.62 11.45 1.18
CA ALA A 326 -14.22 12.76 1.10
C ALA A 326 -13.91 13.41 -0.26
N PRO A 327 -14.77 14.34 -0.74
CA PRO A 327 -14.42 15.15 -1.90
C PRO A 327 -13.19 16.02 -1.58
N PRO A 328 -12.40 16.42 -2.60
CA PRO A 328 -11.28 17.32 -2.38
C PRO A 328 -11.77 18.65 -1.80
N PRO A 329 -11.03 19.28 -0.87
CA PRO A 329 -11.39 20.52 -0.21
C PRO A 329 -11.18 21.73 -1.14
N LEU A 330 -11.88 21.72 -2.27
CA LEU A 330 -11.89 22.77 -3.28
C LEU A 330 -13.16 23.62 -3.15
N PRO A 331 -13.13 24.89 -3.61
CA PRO A 331 -14.33 25.70 -3.70
C PRO A 331 -15.41 25.02 -4.55
N ALA A 332 -16.69 25.23 -4.21
CA ALA A 332 -17.83 24.59 -4.87
C ALA A 332 -17.90 24.84 -6.39
N SER A 333 -17.29 25.93 -6.89
CA SER A 333 -17.17 26.22 -8.33
C SER A 333 -16.21 25.28 -9.05
N ALA A 334 -15.13 24.86 -8.39
CA ALA A 334 -14.11 23.96 -8.94
C ALA A 334 -14.55 22.48 -8.86
N GLN A 335 -15.42 22.13 -7.91
CA GLN A 335 -15.98 20.78 -7.75
C GLN A 335 -17.03 20.44 -8.84
N ARG A 336 -17.48 21.41 -9.64
CA ARG A 336 -18.54 21.25 -10.65
C ARG A 336 -18.05 20.96 -12.06
N GLN A 337 -16.75 20.72 -12.29
CA GLN A 337 -16.29 20.41 -13.64
C GLN A 337 -16.96 19.11 -14.16
N PRO A 338 -17.79 19.19 -15.22
CA PRO A 338 -18.34 18.00 -15.83
C PRO A 338 -17.24 17.34 -16.66
N SER A 339 -17.22 16.01 -16.65
CA SER A 339 -16.33 15.11 -17.39
C SER A 339 -16.37 15.29 -18.93
N SER A 340 -17.11 16.27 -19.45
CA SER A 340 -17.38 16.48 -20.87
C SER A 340 -16.38 17.39 -21.60
N LEU A 341 -15.43 18.03 -20.91
CA LEU A 341 -14.39 18.85 -21.56
C LEU A 341 -13.12 18.07 -21.95
N ARG A 342 -13.05 16.76 -21.65
CA ARG A 342 -11.91 15.91 -22.02
C ARG A 342 -11.86 15.51 -23.51
N LEU A 343 -12.84 15.90 -24.33
CA LEU A 343 -12.86 15.56 -25.77
C LEU A 343 -12.39 16.67 -26.72
N GLU A 344 -12.21 17.91 -26.26
CA GLU A 344 -11.93 19.05 -27.17
C GLU A 344 -10.49 19.57 -27.14
N ALA A 345 -9.61 19.01 -26.29
CA ALA A 345 -8.19 19.39 -26.27
C ALA A 345 -7.34 18.72 -27.38
N SER A 346 -7.93 17.79 -28.16
CA SER A 346 -7.21 17.02 -29.18
C SER A 346 -7.40 17.53 -30.62
N SER A 347 -8.13 18.62 -30.83
CA SER A 347 -8.48 19.10 -32.19
C SER A 347 -7.89 20.46 -32.58
N ALA A 348 -7.00 21.03 -31.77
CA ALA A 348 -6.32 22.28 -32.08
C ALA A 348 -4.79 22.08 -32.11
N ASN A 349 -4.30 21.24 -33.03
CA ASN A 349 -2.96 21.34 -33.63
C ASN A 349 -2.79 20.24 -34.70
N ALA A 350 -3.42 20.45 -35.85
CA ALA A 350 -3.10 19.72 -37.07
C ALA A 350 -2.72 20.74 -38.16
N ALA A 351 -1.55 21.35 -37.97
CA ALA A 351 -0.84 22.04 -39.03
C ALA A 351 0.63 21.61 -39.00
N ALA A 352 1.01 20.86 -40.03
CA ALA A 352 2.38 20.51 -40.43
C ALA A 352 3.19 19.58 -39.50
N ALA A 353 3.12 18.26 -39.74
CA ALA A 353 4.25 17.36 -39.51
C ALA A 353 4.11 16.07 -40.35
N GLU A 354 5.19 15.68 -41.02
CA GLU A 354 5.32 14.48 -41.86
C GLU A 354 5.20 13.16 -41.06
N PRO A 355 4.78 12.03 -41.67
CA PRO A 355 4.55 10.78 -40.94
C PRO A 355 5.87 10.09 -40.54
N ARG A 356 6.02 9.81 -39.24
CA ARG A 356 7.09 8.97 -38.67
C ARG A 356 6.72 7.48 -38.76
N GLU A 357 7.68 6.62 -39.07
CA GLU A 357 7.54 5.21 -39.44
C GLU A 357 7.17 4.18 -38.33
N ASP A 358 6.87 4.59 -37.09
CA ASP A 358 6.82 3.64 -35.94
C ASP A 358 5.42 3.11 -35.51
N GLN A 359 4.42 3.11 -36.40
CA GLN A 359 3.05 2.66 -36.05
C GLN A 359 2.66 1.24 -36.48
N VAL A 360 3.60 0.42 -36.96
CA VAL A 360 3.30 -0.89 -37.54
C VAL A 360 3.79 -2.03 -36.64
N CYS A 361 3.02 -3.13 -36.56
CA CYS A 361 3.42 -4.32 -35.81
C CYS A 361 4.70 -4.95 -36.41
N PRO A 362 5.78 -5.20 -35.62
CA PRO A 362 7.06 -5.70 -36.14
C PRO A 362 7.02 -7.15 -36.64
N ILE A 363 5.93 -7.89 -36.38
CA ILE A 363 5.78 -9.29 -36.80
C ILE A 363 5.15 -9.39 -38.20
N CYS A 364 4.14 -8.55 -38.51
CA CYS A 364 3.42 -8.63 -39.78
C CYS A 364 3.64 -7.44 -40.72
N LEU A 365 4.32 -6.37 -40.27
CA LEU A 365 4.79 -5.22 -41.07
C LEU A 365 3.71 -4.52 -41.94
N THR A 366 2.42 -4.79 -41.70
CA THR A 366 1.32 -4.34 -42.56
C THR A 366 0.15 -3.73 -41.81
N ASN A 367 -0.06 -4.07 -40.53
CA ASN A 367 -1.19 -3.56 -39.75
C ASN A 367 -0.75 -2.57 -38.67
N ALA A 368 -1.52 -1.49 -38.52
CA ALA A 368 -1.37 -0.50 -37.47
C ALA A 368 -1.77 -1.08 -36.10
N LYS A 369 -1.12 -0.62 -35.01
CA LYS A 369 -1.44 -1.03 -33.63
C LYS A 369 -2.84 -0.55 -33.23
N ASP A 370 -3.82 -1.45 -33.19
CA ASP A 370 -5.12 -1.21 -32.56
C ASP A 370 -5.04 -1.62 -31.07
N LEU A 371 -5.39 -0.71 -30.16
CA LEU A 371 -5.23 -0.83 -28.70
C LEU A 371 -6.37 -1.60 -28.02
N ALA A 372 -7.39 -2.05 -28.76
CA ALA A 372 -8.49 -2.84 -28.18
C ALA A 372 -8.34 -4.36 -28.36
N PHE A 373 -7.75 -4.82 -29.48
CA PHE A 373 -7.52 -6.23 -29.76
C PHE A 373 -6.28 -6.36 -30.67
N GLY A 374 -5.11 -6.71 -30.10
CA GLY A 374 -3.86 -6.83 -30.87
C GLY A 374 -3.92 -7.79 -32.06
N CYS A 375 -2.87 -7.87 -32.88
CA CYS A 375 -2.83 -8.55 -34.19
C CYS A 375 -3.01 -10.09 -34.21
N GLY A 376 -3.47 -10.72 -33.12
CA GLY A 376 -3.93 -12.12 -33.13
C GLY A 376 -2.85 -13.21 -33.09
N HIS A 377 -1.57 -12.88 -32.88
CA HIS A 377 -0.52 -13.89 -32.71
C HIS A 377 -0.42 -14.39 -31.25
N MET A 378 -1.36 -15.24 -30.83
CA MET A 378 -1.23 -16.05 -29.62
C MET A 378 -1.30 -17.56 -29.95
N VAL A 379 -0.15 -18.21 -29.75
CA VAL A 379 0.10 -19.64 -29.44
C VAL A 379 -0.24 -20.70 -30.50
N ARG A 380 0.81 -21.38 -31.02
CA ARG A 380 0.84 -22.84 -31.22
C ARG A 380 2.24 -23.41 -31.03
N HIS A 381 2.51 -24.00 -29.86
CA HIS A 381 3.43 -25.14 -29.75
C HIS A 381 2.89 -26.10 -28.67
N TRP A 382 2.09 -27.06 -29.12
CA TRP A 382 1.93 -28.34 -28.42
C TRP A 382 2.83 -29.34 -29.14
N ASN A 383 3.72 -29.97 -28.36
CA ASN A 383 4.57 -31.08 -28.77
C ASN A 383 3.71 -32.29 -29.14
N SER A 384 3.95 -32.84 -30.33
CA SER A 384 3.64 -34.24 -30.65
C SER A 384 4.96 -35.02 -30.68
N PHE A 385 5.15 -35.93 -29.73
CA PHE A 385 6.02 -37.08 -29.89
C PHE A 385 5.37 -38.30 -29.20
N ILE A 386 5.03 -39.27 -30.06
CA ILE A 386 4.75 -40.70 -29.85
C ILE A 386 3.57 -41.08 -28.95
#